data_AF-A0A257MKG0-F1
#
_entry.id   AF-A0A257MKG0-F1
#
_cell.length_a   1.000
_cell.length_b   1.000
_cell.length_c   1.000
_cell.angle_alpha   90.00
_cell.angle_beta   90.00
_cell.angle_gamma   90.00
#
_symmetry.space_group_name_H-M   'P 1'
#
loop_
_entity.id
_entity.type
_entity.pdbx_description
1 polymer ?
#
loop_
_entity_poly.entity_id
_entity_poly.type
_entity_poly.pdbx_seq_one_letter_code
_entity_poly.pdbx_strand_id
1 'polypeptide(L)'
;MDIFMRAAINEALEGLSEGGVPIGAVLVEGGRIIGRGRNRRVQDRDQLMHAEMDCLRHARLTGGYHNTILYSTLMPCYLCAGAVVQFGIKKVVVGEARSAPAALEFMQSHGIDVVDLDLPECKEMMQRYTSENKELWDRFLSELNPDLLQPDNSISLRHDLKPGDVGYITYLHGILYPPQHGWDHTFDSYVAIPLAEFSKRSRPHERIWIVESGGRIGGSVAIVEFSREEAQLRWLLLHPDLRGRGIGRRLVEEAVAFAREAGYSTIFLWTVDSLPAAAGLYKSVGFRETENVTHELWGSLVTEVKYELALK
;
A
#
# COMPACT_ATOMS: atom_id res chain seq x y z
N MET A 1 -10.94 -15.24 -29.56
CA MET A 1 -11.57 -15.01 -28.25
C MET A 1 -11.92 -16.36 -27.65
N ASP A 2 -11.50 -16.61 -26.41
CA ASP A 2 -11.86 -17.81 -25.65
C ASP A 2 -13.39 -17.97 -25.54
N ILE A 3 -13.90 -19.20 -25.66
CA ILE A 3 -15.33 -19.54 -25.60
C ILE A 3 -15.96 -19.13 -24.26
N PHE A 4 -15.17 -19.16 -23.18
CA PHE A 4 -15.64 -18.81 -21.84
C PHE A 4 -15.79 -17.31 -21.67
N MET A 5 -14.83 -16.52 -22.19
CA MET A 5 -14.97 -15.06 -22.22
C MET A 5 -16.14 -14.63 -23.12
N ARG A 6 -16.34 -15.32 -24.26
CA ARG A 6 -17.53 -15.07 -25.10
C ARG A 6 -18.83 -15.35 -24.34
N ALA A 7 -18.86 -16.40 -23.52
CA ALA A 7 -20.01 -16.69 -22.67
C ALA A 7 -20.27 -15.59 -21.63
N ALA A 8 -19.22 -15.06 -20.98
CA ALA A 8 -19.34 -13.92 -20.07
C ALA A 8 -19.85 -12.65 -20.78
N ILE A 9 -19.37 -12.37 -22.00
CA ILE A 9 -19.85 -11.26 -22.82
C ILE A 9 -21.34 -11.41 -23.16
N ASN A 10 -21.81 -12.63 -23.46
CA ASN A 10 -23.23 -12.86 -23.71
C ASN A 10 -24.09 -12.56 -22.47
N GLU A 11 -23.63 -12.93 -21.26
CA GLU A 11 -24.30 -12.57 -20.01
C GLU A 11 -24.34 -11.04 -19.81
N ALA A 12 -23.25 -10.34 -20.13
CA ALA A 12 -23.18 -8.88 -20.05
C ALA A 12 -24.18 -8.19 -21.01
N LEU A 13 -24.27 -8.68 -22.25
CA LEU A 13 -25.21 -8.18 -23.26
C LEU A 13 -26.66 -8.43 -22.87
N GLU A 14 -26.95 -9.57 -22.24
CA GLU A 14 -28.29 -9.87 -21.75
C GLU A 14 -28.63 -9.02 -20.51
N GLY A 15 -27.68 -8.77 -19.62
CA GLY A 15 -27.85 -7.82 -18.52
C GLY A 15 -28.12 -6.40 -19.01
N LEU A 16 -27.48 -5.99 -20.10
CA LEU A 16 -27.72 -4.71 -20.75
C LEU A 16 -29.13 -4.62 -21.36
N SER A 17 -29.61 -5.68 -22.02
CA SER A 17 -30.94 -5.69 -22.63
C SER A 17 -32.07 -5.65 -21.59
N GLU A 18 -31.77 -6.08 -20.36
CA GLU A 18 -32.64 -5.94 -19.18
C GLU A 18 -32.55 -4.54 -18.52
N GLY A 19 -31.72 -3.63 -19.05
CA GLY A 19 -31.48 -2.28 -18.50
C GLY A 19 -30.46 -2.21 -17.36
N GLY A 20 -29.73 -3.31 -17.10
CA GLY A 20 -28.69 -3.40 -16.08
C GLY A 20 -27.31 -2.93 -16.54
N VAL A 21 -26.36 -2.93 -15.60
CA VAL A 21 -24.94 -2.64 -15.90
C VAL A 21 -24.38 -3.80 -16.74
N PRO A 22 -23.66 -3.55 -17.85
CA PRO A 22 -23.27 -4.59 -18.79
C PRO A 22 -22.01 -5.34 -18.33
N ILE A 23 -22.11 -6.05 -17.22
CA ILE A 23 -21.04 -6.90 -16.70
C ILE A 23 -21.57 -8.33 -16.62
N GLY A 24 -20.77 -9.28 -17.10
CA GLY A 24 -21.12 -10.70 -17.12
C GLY A 24 -19.95 -11.54 -16.64
N ALA A 25 -20.26 -12.70 -16.07
CA ALA A 25 -19.27 -13.62 -15.54
C ALA A 25 -19.67 -15.09 -15.72
N VAL A 26 -18.68 -15.95 -15.90
CA VAL A 26 -18.86 -17.41 -15.89
C VAL A 26 -17.79 -18.10 -15.05
N LEU A 27 -18.19 -19.14 -14.31
CA LEU A 27 -17.30 -19.97 -13.52
C LEU A 27 -17.06 -21.28 -14.24
N VAL A 28 -15.79 -21.64 -14.45
CA VAL A 28 -15.40 -22.80 -15.26
C VAL A 28 -14.66 -23.81 -14.40
N GLU A 29 -15.02 -25.09 -14.51
CA GLU A 29 -14.31 -26.20 -13.90
C GLU A 29 -14.16 -27.34 -14.90
N GLY A 30 -12.95 -27.90 -15.05
CA GLY A 30 -12.71 -29.01 -15.98
C GLY A 30 -13.14 -28.71 -17.43
N GLY A 31 -13.00 -27.45 -17.86
CA GLY A 31 -13.42 -26.99 -19.19
C GLY A 31 -14.94 -26.85 -19.39
N ARG A 32 -15.74 -26.90 -18.32
CA ARG A 32 -17.20 -26.76 -18.37
C ARG A 32 -17.65 -25.58 -17.53
N ILE A 33 -18.61 -24.83 -18.03
CA ILE A 33 -19.23 -23.75 -17.26
C ILE A 33 -20.14 -24.39 -16.21
N ILE A 34 -19.86 -24.08 -14.94
CA ILE A 34 -20.61 -24.57 -13.78
C ILE A 34 -21.48 -23.49 -13.15
N GLY A 35 -21.31 -22.22 -13.54
CA GLY A 35 -22.11 -21.07 -13.11
C GLY A 35 -22.04 -19.95 -14.14
N ARG A 36 -23.14 -19.21 -14.31
CA ARG A 36 -23.27 -18.06 -15.21
C ARG A 36 -23.96 -16.96 -14.44
N GLY A 37 -23.55 -15.73 -14.65
CA GLY A 37 -24.22 -14.60 -14.04
C GLY A 37 -23.92 -13.29 -14.73
N ARG A 38 -24.77 -12.32 -14.43
CA ARG A 38 -24.69 -10.96 -14.94
C ARG A 38 -24.94 -9.98 -13.82
N ASN A 39 -24.58 -8.72 -14.00
CA ASN A 39 -24.90 -7.72 -13.00
C ASN A 39 -26.43 -7.55 -12.94
N ARG A 40 -26.97 -7.73 -11.73
CA ARG A 40 -28.41 -7.63 -11.44
C ARG A 40 -28.73 -6.49 -10.47
N ARG A 41 -27.78 -5.57 -10.24
CA ARG A 41 -27.94 -4.46 -9.29
C ARG A 41 -29.18 -3.64 -9.56
N VAL A 42 -29.43 -3.32 -10.82
CA VAL A 42 -30.57 -2.47 -11.23
C VAL A 42 -31.86 -3.28 -11.21
N GLN A 43 -31.81 -4.48 -11.79
CA GLN A 43 -32.96 -5.37 -11.98
C GLN A 43 -33.55 -5.81 -10.64
N ASP A 44 -32.70 -6.18 -9.69
CA ASP A 44 -33.12 -6.74 -8.40
C ASP A 44 -33.09 -5.70 -7.27
N ARG A 45 -32.63 -4.47 -7.55
CA ARG A 45 -32.40 -3.40 -6.57
C ARG A 45 -31.50 -3.85 -5.41
N ASP A 46 -30.50 -4.67 -5.72
CA ASP A 46 -29.57 -5.25 -4.75
C ASP A 46 -28.14 -4.77 -5.02
N GLN A 47 -27.57 -4.03 -4.07
CA GLN A 47 -26.21 -3.49 -4.18
C GLN A 47 -25.13 -4.56 -4.32
N LEU A 48 -25.40 -5.80 -3.85
CA LEU A 48 -24.48 -6.92 -3.82
C LEU A 48 -24.53 -7.78 -5.09
N MET A 49 -25.58 -7.67 -5.92
CA MET A 49 -25.75 -8.53 -7.10
C MET A 49 -24.92 -8.04 -8.30
N HIS A 50 -23.61 -8.21 -8.16
CA HIS A 50 -22.64 -8.05 -9.24
C HIS A 50 -22.57 -9.34 -10.06
N ALA A 51 -22.00 -9.26 -11.26
CA ALA A 51 -21.97 -10.39 -12.18
C ALA A 51 -21.24 -11.61 -11.60
N GLU A 52 -20.12 -11.38 -10.92
CA GLU A 52 -19.34 -12.43 -10.28
C GLU A 52 -20.12 -13.05 -9.12
N MET A 53 -20.81 -12.23 -8.32
CA MET A 53 -21.63 -12.73 -7.21
C MET A 53 -22.81 -13.55 -7.72
N ASP A 54 -23.53 -13.05 -8.73
CA ASP A 54 -24.62 -13.76 -9.39
C ASP A 54 -24.15 -15.07 -10.03
N CYS A 55 -22.97 -15.06 -10.65
CA CYS A 55 -22.34 -16.24 -11.23
C CYS A 55 -22.05 -17.31 -10.17
N LEU A 56 -21.55 -16.93 -9.00
CA LEU A 56 -21.33 -17.85 -7.88
C LEU A 56 -22.64 -18.37 -7.28
N ARG A 57 -23.71 -17.57 -7.24
CA ARG A 57 -25.04 -18.02 -6.78
C ARG A 57 -25.66 -19.06 -7.71
N HIS A 58 -25.38 -18.97 -9.01
CA HIS A 58 -25.81 -19.95 -10.01
C HIS A 58 -24.84 -21.14 -10.15
N ALA A 59 -23.71 -21.13 -9.43
CA ALA A 59 -22.85 -22.29 -9.33
C ALA A 59 -23.39 -23.29 -8.29
N ARG A 60 -22.86 -24.51 -8.31
CA ARG A 60 -23.21 -25.52 -7.30
C ARG A 60 -22.81 -25.08 -5.90
N LEU A 61 -23.61 -25.49 -4.90
CA LEU A 61 -23.27 -25.33 -3.48
C LEU A 61 -22.10 -26.26 -3.11
N THR A 62 -21.02 -25.69 -2.59
CA THR A 62 -19.77 -26.39 -2.23
C THR A 62 -19.06 -25.61 -1.12
N GLY A 63 -18.04 -26.22 -0.50
CA GLY A 63 -17.16 -25.54 0.47
C GLY A 63 -16.15 -24.58 -0.17
N GLY A 64 -15.98 -24.62 -1.50
CA GLY A 64 -15.11 -23.72 -2.25
C GLY A 64 -14.94 -24.14 -3.71
N TYR A 65 -14.22 -23.32 -4.47
CA TYR A 65 -14.06 -23.35 -5.92
C TYR A 65 -12.58 -23.44 -6.35
N HIS A 66 -11.76 -24.19 -5.61
CA HIS A 66 -10.29 -24.28 -5.76
C HIS A 66 -9.79 -24.65 -7.16
N ASN A 67 -10.54 -25.46 -7.91
CA ASN A 67 -10.15 -25.95 -9.24
C ASN A 67 -10.89 -25.22 -10.37
N THR A 68 -11.29 -23.98 -10.13
CA THR A 68 -12.09 -23.20 -11.07
C THR A 68 -11.34 -21.99 -11.61
N ILE A 69 -11.82 -21.51 -12.76
CA ILE A 69 -11.40 -20.25 -13.37
C ILE A 69 -12.64 -19.37 -13.47
N LEU A 70 -12.56 -18.16 -12.90
CA LEU A 70 -13.61 -17.15 -13.07
C LEU A 70 -13.28 -16.30 -14.28
N TYR A 71 -14.21 -16.19 -15.21
CA TYR A 71 -14.16 -15.23 -16.31
C TYR A 71 -15.12 -14.08 -15.99
N SER A 72 -14.67 -12.84 -16.07
CA SER A 72 -15.51 -11.64 -15.89
C SER A 72 -15.24 -10.64 -17.00
N THR A 73 -16.26 -9.96 -17.52
CA THR A 73 -16.05 -8.96 -18.60
C THR A 73 -15.34 -7.70 -18.11
N LEU A 74 -15.39 -7.42 -16.80
CA LEU A 74 -14.73 -6.30 -16.14
C LEU A 74 -13.94 -6.82 -14.94
N MET A 75 -12.85 -6.16 -14.58
CA MET A 75 -12.07 -6.49 -13.38
C MET A 75 -12.95 -6.49 -12.11
N PRO A 76 -12.91 -7.57 -11.31
CA PRO A 76 -13.63 -7.65 -10.04
C PRO A 76 -13.31 -6.48 -9.09
N CYS A 77 -14.34 -5.89 -8.49
CA CYS A 77 -14.16 -4.95 -7.38
C CYS A 77 -13.77 -5.69 -6.08
N TYR A 78 -13.49 -4.97 -4.99
CA TYR A 78 -13.11 -5.59 -3.71
C TYR A 78 -14.13 -6.59 -3.15
N LEU A 79 -15.44 -6.38 -3.38
CA LEU A 79 -16.47 -7.34 -2.98
C LEU A 79 -16.29 -8.68 -3.71
N CYS A 80 -16.23 -8.63 -5.04
CA CYS A 80 -16.11 -9.81 -5.89
C CYS A 80 -14.73 -10.47 -5.73
N ALA A 81 -13.66 -9.69 -5.62
CA ALA A 81 -12.32 -10.16 -5.32
C ALA A 81 -12.25 -10.84 -3.94
N GLY A 82 -12.94 -10.29 -2.94
CA GLY A 82 -13.09 -10.91 -1.63
C GLY A 82 -13.77 -12.28 -1.75
N ALA A 83 -14.81 -12.42 -2.57
CA ALA A 83 -15.46 -13.70 -2.83
C ALA A 83 -14.53 -14.70 -3.54
N VAL A 84 -13.75 -14.24 -4.53
CA VAL A 84 -12.71 -15.04 -5.21
C VAL A 84 -11.73 -15.63 -4.20
N VAL A 85 -11.19 -14.79 -3.30
CA VAL A 85 -10.28 -15.21 -2.24
C VAL A 85 -10.96 -16.15 -1.25
N GLN A 86 -12.13 -15.75 -0.73
CA GLN A 86 -12.87 -16.47 0.30
C GLN A 86 -13.23 -17.89 -0.12
N PHE A 87 -13.61 -18.09 -1.38
CA PHE A 87 -13.97 -19.40 -1.91
C PHE A 87 -12.84 -20.09 -2.67
N GLY A 88 -11.63 -19.53 -2.66
CA GLY A 88 -10.42 -20.18 -3.12
C GLY A 88 -10.29 -20.31 -4.64
N ILE A 89 -10.97 -19.49 -5.44
CA ILE A 89 -10.82 -19.48 -6.91
C ILE A 89 -9.38 -19.06 -7.25
N LYS A 90 -8.62 -19.91 -7.93
CA LYS A 90 -7.17 -19.67 -8.14
C LYS A 90 -6.81 -18.84 -9.36
N LYS A 91 -7.74 -18.69 -10.30
CA LYS A 91 -7.51 -17.93 -11.54
C LYS A 91 -8.72 -17.08 -11.92
N VAL A 92 -8.44 -15.83 -12.29
CA VAL A 92 -9.41 -14.90 -12.81
C VAL A 92 -8.94 -14.40 -14.18
N VAL A 93 -9.80 -14.48 -15.19
CA VAL A 93 -9.57 -13.94 -16.53
C VAL A 93 -10.55 -12.80 -16.75
N VAL A 94 -10.05 -11.60 -17.02
CA VAL A 94 -10.88 -10.40 -17.16
C VAL A 94 -10.90 -9.91 -18.60
N GLY A 95 -12.06 -9.38 -19.02
CA GLY A 95 -12.21 -8.79 -20.34
C GLY A 95 -11.46 -7.47 -20.45
N GLU A 96 -11.54 -6.63 -19.43
CA GLU A 96 -10.76 -5.40 -19.30
C GLU A 96 -10.56 -5.01 -17.82
N ALA A 97 -9.39 -4.45 -17.49
CA ALA A 97 -9.07 -3.98 -16.14
C ALA A 97 -9.06 -2.46 -15.94
N ARG A 98 -9.06 -1.70 -17.03
CA ARG A 98 -8.81 -0.26 -17.00
C ARG A 98 -9.95 0.52 -16.34
N SER A 99 -11.19 0.11 -16.56
CA SER A 99 -12.34 0.83 -16.00
C SER A 99 -12.54 0.55 -14.51
N ALA A 100 -11.88 -0.47 -13.95
CA ALA A 100 -12.01 -0.86 -12.55
C ALA A 100 -10.71 -1.51 -11.99
N PRO A 101 -9.62 -0.74 -11.79
CA PRO A 101 -8.32 -1.30 -11.38
C PRO A 101 -8.28 -1.82 -9.92
N ALA A 102 -9.36 -1.62 -9.15
CA ALA A 102 -9.35 -1.53 -7.70
C ALA A 102 -8.73 -2.72 -6.95
N ALA A 103 -8.97 -3.97 -7.37
CA ALA A 103 -8.63 -5.15 -6.56
C ALA A 103 -7.52 -6.04 -7.16
N LEU A 104 -6.79 -5.58 -8.19
CA LEU A 104 -5.74 -6.38 -8.83
C LEU A 104 -4.66 -6.82 -7.83
N GLU A 105 -4.05 -5.85 -7.14
CA GLU A 105 -2.99 -6.11 -6.15
C GLU A 105 -3.50 -6.96 -4.98
N PHE A 106 -4.75 -6.74 -4.55
CA PHE A 106 -5.39 -7.54 -3.51
C PHE A 106 -5.51 -9.02 -3.91
N MET A 107 -5.97 -9.31 -5.13
CA MET A 107 -6.07 -10.69 -5.61
C MET A 107 -4.69 -11.34 -5.76
N GLN A 108 -3.73 -10.61 -6.35
CA GLN A 108 -2.36 -11.12 -6.54
C GLN A 108 -1.66 -11.42 -5.21
N SER A 109 -1.81 -10.56 -4.20
CA SER A 109 -1.23 -10.78 -2.86
C SER A 109 -1.83 -12.00 -2.13
N HIS A 110 -3.01 -12.48 -2.54
CA HIS A 110 -3.63 -13.72 -2.04
C HIS A 110 -3.37 -14.93 -2.96
N GLY A 111 -2.42 -14.82 -3.89
CA GLY A 111 -1.98 -15.91 -4.75
C GLY A 111 -2.97 -16.27 -5.87
N ILE A 112 -3.78 -15.30 -6.32
CA ILE A 112 -4.68 -15.47 -7.46
C ILE A 112 -3.95 -15.06 -8.75
N ASP A 113 -3.97 -15.93 -9.76
CA ASP A 113 -3.50 -15.63 -11.11
C ASP A 113 -4.55 -14.77 -11.84
N VAL A 114 -4.23 -13.52 -12.15
CA VAL A 114 -5.14 -12.59 -12.84
C VAL A 114 -4.62 -12.29 -14.24
N VAL A 115 -5.43 -12.59 -15.25
CA VAL A 115 -5.11 -12.37 -16.67
C VAL A 115 -6.04 -11.32 -17.26
N ASP A 116 -5.51 -10.17 -17.68
CA ASP A 116 -6.25 -9.17 -18.44
C ASP A 116 -6.13 -9.42 -19.94
N LEU A 117 -7.26 -9.62 -20.61
CA LEU A 117 -7.34 -9.82 -22.05
C LEU A 117 -7.38 -8.51 -22.84
N ASP A 118 -7.56 -7.37 -22.17
CA ASP A 118 -7.55 -6.02 -22.73
C ASP A 118 -8.53 -5.79 -23.91
N LEU A 119 -9.69 -6.44 -23.88
CA LEU A 119 -10.64 -6.55 -25.00
C LEU A 119 -11.35 -5.21 -25.29
N PRO A 120 -11.29 -4.70 -26.54
CA PRO A 120 -12.02 -3.49 -26.93
C PRO A 120 -13.53 -3.59 -26.73
N GLU A 121 -14.13 -4.75 -27.04
CA GLU A 121 -15.57 -4.99 -26.92
C GLU A 121 -16.08 -4.79 -25.48
N CYS A 122 -15.31 -5.20 -24.46
CA CYS A 122 -15.69 -5.02 -23.06
C CYS A 122 -15.57 -3.54 -22.63
N LYS A 123 -14.48 -2.86 -23.04
CA LYS A 123 -14.24 -1.44 -22.75
C LYS A 123 -15.32 -0.55 -23.37
N GLU A 124 -15.64 -0.78 -24.65
CA GLU A 124 -16.64 -0.01 -25.39
C GLU A 124 -18.03 -0.18 -24.79
N MET A 125 -18.37 -1.39 -24.34
CA MET A 125 -19.64 -1.69 -23.69
C MET A 125 -19.81 -0.89 -22.38
N MET A 126 -18.79 -0.88 -21.53
CA MET A 126 -18.79 -0.09 -20.30
C MET A 126 -18.78 1.41 -20.57
N GLN A 127 -17.97 1.89 -21.52
CA GLN A 127 -17.91 3.30 -21.90
C GLN A 127 -19.26 3.81 -22.41
N ARG A 128 -19.92 3.03 -23.28
CA ARG A 128 -21.25 3.38 -23.80
C ARG A 128 -22.26 3.44 -22.67
N TYR A 129 -22.34 2.41 -21.83
CA TYR A 129 -23.30 2.37 -20.73
C TYR A 129 -23.12 3.53 -19.75
N THR A 130 -21.87 3.79 -19.33
CA THR A 130 -21.56 4.89 -18.41
C THR A 130 -21.84 6.27 -19.01
N SER A 131 -21.66 6.44 -20.33
CA SER A 131 -22.06 7.68 -21.02
C SER A 131 -23.57 7.86 -21.13
N GLU A 132 -24.31 6.80 -21.44
CA GLU A 132 -25.76 6.85 -21.66
C GLU A 132 -26.53 6.91 -20.32
N ASN A 133 -25.95 6.37 -19.25
CA ASN A 133 -26.56 6.28 -17.91
C ASN A 133 -25.80 7.11 -16.86
N LYS A 134 -25.21 8.24 -17.28
CA LYS A 134 -24.28 9.04 -16.47
C LYS A 134 -24.82 9.38 -15.08
N GLU A 135 -26.06 9.86 -14.96
CA GLU A 135 -26.64 10.24 -13.67
C GLU A 135 -26.75 9.05 -12.69
N LEU A 136 -27.12 7.87 -13.20
CA LEU A 136 -27.22 6.66 -12.39
C LEU A 136 -25.83 6.17 -11.98
N TRP A 137 -24.87 6.20 -12.91
CA TRP A 137 -23.50 5.79 -12.66
C TRP A 137 -22.81 6.70 -11.64
N ASP A 138 -22.95 8.02 -11.78
CA ASP A 138 -22.42 9.00 -10.84
C ASP A 138 -22.99 8.78 -9.43
N ARG A 139 -24.29 8.47 -9.33
CA ARG A 139 -24.92 8.13 -8.04
C ARG A 139 -24.26 6.91 -7.41
N PHE A 140 -24.07 5.83 -8.17
CA PHE A 140 -23.38 4.64 -7.67
C PHE A 140 -21.97 4.95 -7.17
N LEU A 141 -21.21 5.77 -7.90
CA LEU A 141 -19.87 6.17 -7.47
C LEU A 141 -19.90 7.04 -6.21
N SER A 142 -20.87 7.95 -6.09
CA SER A 142 -21.00 8.84 -4.92
C SER A 142 -21.35 8.13 -3.61
N GLU A 143 -22.00 6.96 -3.71
CA GLU A 143 -22.41 6.14 -2.56
C GLU A 143 -21.35 5.07 -2.19
N LEU A 144 -20.35 4.85 -3.04
CA LEU A 144 -19.24 3.95 -2.73
C LEU A 144 -18.32 4.55 -1.66
N ASN A 145 -17.63 3.68 -0.94
CA ASN A 145 -16.60 4.12 0.00
C ASN A 145 -15.55 4.96 -0.77
N PRO A 146 -15.37 6.26 -0.44
CA PRO A 146 -14.46 7.15 -1.14
C PRO A 146 -13.00 6.66 -1.09
N ASP A 147 -12.61 5.92 -0.05
CA ASP A 147 -11.28 5.33 0.08
C ASP A 147 -10.95 4.33 -1.05
N LEU A 148 -11.97 3.78 -1.73
CA LEU A 148 -11.82 2.84 -2.84
C LEU A 148 -11.64 3.52 -4.20
N LEU A 149 -12.02 4.80 -4.32
CA LEU A 149 -12.00 5.53 -5.59
C LEU A 149 -10.67 6.24 -5.82
N GLN A 150 -9.92 6.52 -4.75
CA GLN A 150 -8.55 7.03 -4.79
C GLN A 150 -7.81 6.54 -3.55
N PRO A 151 -6.86 5.58 -3.64
CA PRO A 151 -5.84 5.53 -2.62
C PRO A 151 -5.13 6.87 -2.68
N ASP A 152 -5.35 7.72 -1.68
CA ASP A 152 -4.68 9.01 -1.60
C ASP A 152 -3.18 8.77 -1.41
N ASN A 153 -2.50 8.62 -2.53
CA ASN A 153 -1.05 8.54 -2.63
C ASN A 153 -0.42 9.94 -2.51
N SER A 154 -1.20 10.97 -2.12
CA SER A 154 -0.60 12.25 -1.73
C SER A 154 0.31 12.01 -0.54
N ILE A 155 1.55 12.44 -0.72
CA ILE A 155 2.57 12.41 0.31
C ILE A 155 2.56 13.80 0.92
N SER A 156 2.31 13.87 2.22
CA SER A 156 2.43 15.10 2.99
C SER A 156 3.53 14.98 4.04
N LEU A 157 4.04 16.12 4.47
CA LEU A 157 5.11 16.23 5.44
C LEU A 157 4.64 17.10 6.60
N ARG A 158 4.78 16.59 7.82
CA ARG A 158 4.35 17.25 9.06
C ARG A 158 5.51 17.32 10.06
N HIS A 159 5.48 18.34 10.94
CA HIS A 159 6.58 18.60 11.89
C HIS A 159 6.18 18.53 13.37
N ASP A 160 4.90 18.40 13.67
CA ASP A 160 4.38 18.19 15.01
C ASP A 160 4.22 16.68 15.33
N LEU A 161 4.00 16.34 16.60
CA LEU A 161 3.61 14.99 17.03
C LEU A 161 2.13 14.99 17.42
N LYS A 162 1.39 13.99 16.97
CA LYS A 162 0.01 13.69 17.37
C LYS A 162 -0.01 12.52 18.37
N PRO A 163 -1.09 12.40 19.19
CA PRO A 163 -1.32 11.18 19.97
C PRO A 163 -1.27 9.93 19.08
N GLY A 164 -0.48 8.94 19.48
CA GLY A 164 -0.26 7.71 18.71
C GLY A 164 1.03 7.69 17.88
N ASP A 165 1.59 8.85 17.51
CA ASP A 165 2.77 8.91 16.64
C ASP A 165 4.00 8.23 17.25
N VAL A 166 4.26 8.44 18.54
CA VAL A 166 5.38 7.80 19.24
C VAL A 166 5.29 6.27 19.13
N GLY A 167 4.11 5.71 19.43
CA GLY A 167 3.89 4.27 19.36
C GLY A 167 3.96 3.75 17.92
N TYR A 168 3.44 4.50 16.95
CA TYR A 168 3.46 4.07 15.54
C TYR A 168 4.88 4.13 14.95
N ILE A 169 5.64 5.18 15.23
CA ILE A 169 7.04 5.28 14.78
C ILE A 169 7.88 4.15 15.41
N THR A 170 7.70 3.87 16.71
CA THR A 170 8.34 2.71 17.37
C THR A 170 7.95 1.40 16.69
N TYR A 171 6.65 1.18 16.46
CA TYR A 171 6.15 -0.02 15.78
C TYR A 171 6.79 -0.19 14.40
N LEU A 172 6.85 0.88 13.59
CA LEU A 172 7.45 0.83 12.26
C LEU A 172 8.95 0.47 12.32
N HIS A 173 9.71 0.98 13.29
CA HIS A 173 11.09 0.53 13.49
C HIS A 173 11.13 -0.97 13.83
N GLY A 174 10.29 -1.41 14.79
CA GLY A 174 10.23 -2.79 15.27
C GLY A 174 9.79 -3.83 14.22
N ILE A 175 9.00 -3.44 13.22
CA ILE A 175 8.58 -4.35 12.14
C ILE A 175 9.44 -4.25 10.87
N LEU A 176 10.11 -3.11 10.62
CA LEU A 176 10.87 -2.93 9.38
C LEU A 176 12.35 -3.31 9.53
N TYR A 177 12.93 -3.20 10.72
CA TYR A 177 14.35 -3.48 10.97
C TYR A 177 14.56 -4.90 11.54
N PRO A 178 14.06 -5.27 12.75
CA PRO A 178 14.36 -6.56 13.39
C PRO A 178 14.15 -7.82 12.55
N PRO A 179 13.05 -7.99 11.78
CA PRO A 179 12.83 -9.23 11.03
C PRO A 179 13.92 -9.53 9.98
N GLN A 180 14.67 -8.52 9.54
CA GLN A 180 15.76 -8.67 8.58
C GLN A 180 17.11 -8.99 9.25
N HIS A 181 17.22 -8.81 10.56
CA HIS A 181 18.50 -8.80 11.27
C HIS A 181 18.55 -9.73 12.50
N GLY A 182 17.43 -10.35 12.88
CA GLY A 182 17.38 -11.27 14.03
C GLY A 182 17.42 -10.57 15.39
N TRP A 183 17.11 -9.27 15.44
CA TRP A 183 17.07 -8.51 16.68
C TRP A 183 15.87 -8.90 17.54
N ASP A 184 16.06 -8.94 18.85
CA ASP A 184 15.01 -9.21 19.81
C ASP A 184 14.17 -7.96 20.17
N HIS A 185 13.14 -8.18 20.99
CA HIS A 185 12.20 -7.16 21.45
C HIS A 185 12.83 -5.96 22.18
N THR A 186 14.09 -6.03 22.62
CA THR A 186 14.73 -4.90 23.30
C THR A 186 15.04 -3.74 22.36
N PHE A 187 15.06 -3.96 21.04
CA PHE A 187 15.18 -2.90 20.03
C PHE A 187 14.04 -1.87 20.11
N ASP A 188 12.81 -2.32 20.41
CA ASP A 188 11.67 -1.42 20.56
C ASP A 188 11.91 -0.39 21.67
N SER A 189 12.52 -0.81 22.78
CA SER A 189 12.85 0.08 23.90
C SER A 189 13.93 1.09 23.53
N TYR A 190 14.93 0.66 22.75
CA TYR A 190 15.99 1.55 22.22
C TYR A 190 15.41 2.70 21.38
N VAL A 191 14.31 2.45 20.65
CA VAL A 191 13.61 3.48 19.88
C VAL A 191 12.62 4.27 20.74
N ALA A 192 11.77 3.57 21.51
CA ALA A 192 10.63 4.14 22.20
C ALA A 192 11.01 5.10 23.33
N ILE A 193 12.00 4.75 24.15
CA ILE A 193 12.39 5.54 25.31
C ILE A 193 12.84 6.95 24.89
N PRO A 194 13.87 7.12 24.03
CA PRO A 194 14.31 8.46 23.65
C PRO A 194 13.25 9.21 22.84
N LEU A 195 12.39 8.52 22.09
CA LEU A 195 11.31 9.17 21.34
C LEU A 195 10.21 9.69 22.27
N ALA A 196 9.89 8.96 23.35
CA ALA A 196 8.97 9.40 24.38
C ALA A 196 9.54 10.55 25.22
N GLU A 197 10.86 10.61 25.43
CA GLU A 197 11.51 11.76 26.06
C GLU A 197 11.49 12.99 25.15
N PHE A 198 11.75 12.80 23.86
CA PHE A 198 11.64 13.85 22.84
C PHE A 198 10.22 14.42 22.77
N SER A 199 9.18 13.58 22.79
CA SER A 199 7.79 14.05 22.69
C SER A 199 7.33 14.88 23.90
N LYS A 200 7.98 14.73 25.05
CA LYS A 200 7.69 15.50 26.27
C LYS A 200 8.33 16.89 26.29
N ARG A 201 9.35 17.14 25.46
CA ARG A 201 10.09 18.40 25.45
C ARG A 201 9.76 19.22 24.21
N SER A 202 9.83 20.54 24.35
CA SER A 202 9.68 21.47 23.24
C SER A 202 10.91 22.36 23.22
N ARG A 203 11.83 22.08 22.30
CA ARG A 203 13.08 22.84 22.11
C ARG A 203 13.11 23.42 20.70
N PRO A 204 13.45 24.71 20.51
CA PRO A 204 13.46 25.32 19.19
C PRO A 204 14.56 24.77 18.26
N HIS A 205 15.60 24.15 18.82
CA HIS A 205 16.72 23.55 18.08
C HIS A 205 16.51 22.06 17.78
N GLU A 206 15.32 21.53 18.03
CA GLU A 206 14.93 20.15 17.75
C GLU A 206 13.71 20.12 16.83
N ARG A 207 13.62 19.11 15.97
CA ARG A 207 12.47 18.92 15.07
C ARG A 207 12.35 17.47 14.63
N ILE A 208 11.12 17.01 14.43
CA ILE A 208 10.82 15.76 13.74
C ILE A 208 10.11 16.06 12.42
N TRP A 209 10.32 15.23 11.43
CA TRP A 209 9.61 15.20 10.16
C TRP A 209 8.89 13.87 10.06
N ILE A 210 7.60 13.92 9.74
CA ILE A 210 6.73 12.76 9.62
C ILE A 210 6.13 12.78 8.21
N VAL A 211 6.37 11.70 7.46
CA VAL A 211 5.78 11.50 6.14
C VAL A 211 4.43 10.80 6.32
N GLU A 212 3.36 11.42 5.84
CA GLU A 212 2.01 10.84 5.83
C GLU A 212 1.61 10.49 4.39
N SER A 213 1.06 9.28 4.19
CA SER A 213 0.55 8.78 2.90
C SER A 213 -0.64 7.85 3.16
N GLY A 214 -1.76 8.03 2.45
CA GLY A 214 -2.96 7.20 2.65
C GLY A 214 -3.47 7.19 4.09
N GLY A 215 -3.39 8.32 4.79
CA GLY A 215 -3.79 8.46 6.19
C GLY A 215 -2.89 7.74 7.22
N ARG A 216 -1.72 7.26 6.82
CA ARG A 216 -0.77 6.52 7.67
C ARG A 216 0.60 7.19 7.70
N ILE A 217 1.35 6.96 8.78
CA ILE A 217 2.77 7.34 8.85
C ILE A 217 3.54 6.38 7.95
N GLY A 218 4.20 6.93 6.94
CA GLY A 218 5.05 6.20 6.01
C GLY A 218 6.54 6.41 6.25
N GLY A 219 6.94 7.38 7.08
CA GLY A 219 8.34 7.69 7.31
C GLY A 219 8.56 8.70 8.42
N SER A 220 9.78 8.72 8.97
CA SER A 220 10.20 9.74 9.93
C SER A 220 11.69 10.05 9.82
N VAL A 221 12.08 11.22 10.31
CA VAL A 221 13.46 11.57 10.72
C VAL A 221 13.39 12.68 11.75
N ALA A 222 14.36 12.78 12.65
CA ALA A 222 14.43 13.87 13.61
C ALA A 222 15.85 14.42 13.76
N ILE A 223 15.93 15.69 14.12
CA ILE A 223 17.12 16.36 14.65
C ILE A 223 16.90 16.57 16.14
N VAL A 224 17.83 16.03 16.93
CA VAL A 224 17.82 16.02 18.40
C VAL A 224 19.08 16.73 18.90
N GLU A 225 18.95 17.59 19.90
CA GLU A 225 20.07 18.31 20.49
C GLU A 225 20.95 17.33 21.27
N PHE A 226 22.22 17.23 20.91
CA PHE A 226 23.23 16.47 21.66
C PHE A 226 24.09 17.39 22.51
N SER A 227 24.50 18.52 21.94
CA SER A 227 25.19 19.61 22.63
C SER A 227 24.81 20.96 21.99
N ARG A 228 25.38 22.06 22.48
CA ARG A 228 25.17 23.39 21.87
C ARG A 228 25.69 23.50 20.43
N GLU A 229 26.64 22.65 20.05
CA GLU A 229 27.28 22.68 18.74
C GLU A 229 26.96 21.46 17.88
N GLU A 230 26.46 20.39 18.49
CA GLU A 230 26.23 19.11 17.82
C GLU A 230 24.78 18.67 17.92
N ALA A 231 24.25 18.25 16.78
CA ALA A 231 22.95 17.60 16.71
C ALA A 231 23.09 16.13 16.34
N GLN A 232 22.16 15.31 16.83
CA GLN A 232 22.02 13.92 16.43
C GLN A 232 20.83 13.77 15.48
N LEU A 233 21.05 13.15 14.31
CA LEU A 233 19.97 12.70 13.44
C LEU A 233 19.45 11.34 13.94
N ARG A 234 18.17 11.26 14.29
CA ARG A 234 17.53 10.05 14.85
C ARG A 234 16.28 9.64 14.09
N TRP A 235 15.88 8.38 14.30
CA TRP A 235 14.62 7.77 13.85
C TRP A 235 14.35 7.92 12.35
N LEU A 236 15.39 7.81 11.52
CA LEU A 236 15.23 7.75 10.08
C LEU A 236 14.62 6.40 9.68
N LEU A 237 13.42 6.43 9.12
CA LEU A 237 12.86 5.29 8.41
C LEU A 237 11.98 5.73 7.25
N LEU A 238 11.80 4.81 6.31
CA LEU A 238 10.80 4.94 5.26
C LEU A 238 10.20 3.57 4.95
N HIS A 239 8.86 3.51 4.92
CA HIS A 239 8.09 2.32 4.55
C HIS A 239 8.49 1.87 3.14
N PRO A 240 8.60 0.56 2.87
CA PRO A 240 8.99 0.03 1.56
C PRO A 240 8.26 0.64 0.37
N ASP A 241 6.94 0.85 0.47
CA ASP A 241 6.09 1.38 -0.61
C ASP A 241 6.43 2.82 -1.03
N LEU A 242 7.14 3.56 -0.17
CA LEU A 242 7.57 4.93 -0.38
C LEU A 242 9.03 5.05 -0.84
N ARG A 243 9.78 3.95 -0.86
CA ARG A 243 11.19 3.94 -1.29
C ARG A 243 11.31 4.11 -2.80
N GLY A 244 12.49 4.53 -3.27
CA GLY A 244 12.75 4.75 -4.70
C GLY A 244 12.15 6.03 -5.28
N ARG A 245 11.40 6.82 -4.49
CA ARG A 245 10.75 8.08 -4.92
C ARG A 245 11.51 9.35 -4.50
N GLY A 246 12.72 9.22 -3.99
CA GLY A 246 13.53 10.36 -3.49
C GLY A 246 13.14 10.92 -2.11
N ILE A 247 12.07 10.41 -1.49
CA ILE A 247 11.54 10.92 -0.20
C ILE A 247 12.57 10.83 0.93
N GLY A 248 13.27 9.70 1.06
CA GLY A 248 14.28 9.52 2.10
C GLY A 248 15.44 10.53 1.97
N ARG A 249 15.86 10.85 0.75
CA ARG A 249 16.86 11.88 0.49
C ARG A 249 16.36 13.26 0.89
N ARG A 250 15.14 13.61 0.48
CA ARG A 250 14.51 14.88 0.85
C ARG A 250 14.39 15.03 2.37
N LEU A 251 14.00 13.98 3.10
CA LEU A 251 13.94 14.00 4.57
C LEU A 251 15.30 14.34 5.20
N VAL A 252 16.37 13.67 4.76
CA VAL A 252 17.72 13.94 5.28
C VAL A 252 18.19 15.35 4.90
N GLU A 253 17.93 15.80 3.68
CA GLU A 253 18.29 17.16 3.23
C GLU A 253 17.55 18.25 4.02
N GLU A 254 16.25 18.07 4.29
CA GLU A 254 15.47 19.00 5.13
C GLU A 254 15.95 19.01 6.59
N ALA A 255 16.31 17.84 7.14
CA ALA A 255 16.90 17.72 8.47
C ALA A 255 18.24 18.44 8.57
N VAL A 256 19.11 18.29 7.56
CA VAL A 256 20.40 18.98 7.48
C VAL A 256 20.22 20.49 7.35
N ALA A 257 19.27 20.94 6.52
CA ALA A 257 18.97 22.37 6.36
C ALA A 257 18.52 23.00 7.69
N PHE A 258 17.59 22.36 8.40
CA PHE A 258 17.15 22.82 9.71
C PHE A 258 18.30 22.88 10.73
N ALA A 259 19.18 21.89 10.75
CA ALA A 259 20.31 21.89 11.68
C ALA A 259 21.28 23.06 11.40
N ARG A 260 21.48 23.44 10.13
CA ARG A 260 22.25 24.66 9.78
C ARG A 260 21.56 25.92 10.28
N GLU A 261 20.25 26.04 10.05
CA GLU A 261 19.45 27.18 10.51
C GLU A 261 19.44 27.30 12.04
N ALA A 262 19.42 26.17 12.74
CA ALA A 262 19.46 26.10 14.20
C ALA A 262 20.85 26.44 14.79
N GLY A 263 21.89 26.58 13.95
CA GLY A 263 23.23 27.04 14.35
C GLY A 263 24.22 25.93 14.72
N TYR A 264 23.90 24.66 14.47
CA TYR A 264 24.80 23.55 14.77
C TYR A 264 26.05 23.57 13.88
N SER A 265 27.20 23.18 14.45
CA SER A 265 28.47 23.00 13.75
C SER A 265 28.55 21.63 13.06
N THR A 266 27.93 20.61 13.67
CA THR A 266 28.04 19.21 13.23
C THR A 266 26.73 18.47 13.42
N ILE A 267 26.42 17.56 12.50
CA ILE A 267 25.39 16.52 12.68
C ILE A 267 26.08 15.16 12.71
N PHE A 268 25.69 14.30 13.65
CA PHE A 268 26.08 12.89 13.61
C PHE A 268 24.87 11.95 13.70
N LEU A 269 25.09 10.69 13.34
CA LEU A 269 24.14 9.61 13.52
C LEU A 269 24.87 8.30 13.76
N TRP A 270 24.15 7.35 14.37
CA TRP A 270 24.55 5.96 14.47
C TRP A 270 23.58 5.11 13.64
N THR A 271 24.13 4.17 12.88
CA THR A 271 23.40 3.15 12.13
C THR A 271 24.13 1.83 12.29
N VAL A 272 23.55 0.72 11.85
CA VAL A 272 24.28 -0.56 11.79
C VAL A 272 24.90 -0.79 10.40
N ASP A 273 25.98 -1.55 10.35
CA ASP A 273 26.68 -1.93 9.11
C ASP A 273 25.81 -2.75 8.13
N SER A 274 24.88 -3.53 8.68
CA SER A 274 23.93 -4.36 7.94
C SER A 274 22.84 -3.59 7.17
N LEU A 275 22.88 -2.25 7.16
CA LEU A 275 21.94 -1.37 6.44
C LEU A 275 22.63 -0.58 5.31
N PRO A 276 23.04 -1.23 4.21
CA PRO A 276 23.80 -0.59 3.14
C PRO A 276 23.01 0.52 2.41
N ALA A 277 21.68 0.42 2.35
CA ALA A 277 20.83 1.43 1.74
C ALA A 277 20.85 2.76 2.54
N ALA A 278 20.83 2.67 3.88
CA ALA A 278 20.94 3.84 4.75
C ALA A 278 22.34 4.47 4.63
N ALA A 279 23.40 3.65 4.66
CA ALA A 279 24.77 4.11 4.46
C ALA A 279 24.95 4.86 3.12
N GLY A 280 24.40 4.32 2.02
CA GLY A 280 24.42 4.97 0.71
C GLY A 280 23.68 6.31 0.71
N LEU A 281 22.53 6.39 1.38
CA LEU A 281 21.76 7.61 1.54
C LEU A 281 22.56 8.70 2.28
N TYR A 282 23.14 8.38 3.44
CA TYR A 282 23.94 9.33 4.22
C TYR A 282 25.15 9.85 3.43
N LYS A 283 25.91 8.94 2.81
CA LYS A 283 27.06 9.30 1.96
C LYS A 283 26.65 10.22 0.80
N SER A 284 25.47 10.01 0.22
CA SER A 284 24.96 10.85 -0.89
C SER A 284 24.61 12.29 -0.49
N VAL A 285 24.39 12.54 0.80
CA VAL A 285 24.14 13.88 1.38
C VAL A 285 25.42 14.49 1.98
N GLY A 286 26.54 13.75 1.96
CA GLY A 286 27.86 14.23 2.35
C GLY A 286 28.35 13.78 3.72
N PHE A 287 27.59 12.94 4.44
CA PHE A 287 28.06 12.35 5.68
C PHE A 287 29.27 11.43 5.44
N ARG A 288 30.19 11.40 6.40
CA ARG A 288 31.39 10.57 6.37
C ARG A 288 31.38 9.62 7.56
N GLU A 289 31.80 8.39 7.31
CA GLU A 289 32.03 7.40 8.35
C GLU A 289 33.24 7.82 9.19
N THR A 290 33.10 7.78 10.52
CA THR A 290 34.13 8.28 11.45
C THR A 290 34.49 7.29 12.54
N GLU A 291 33.57 6.40 12.92
CA GLU A 291 33.76 5.45 14.02
C GLU A 291 32.94 4.20 13.79
N ASN A 292 33.46 3.05 14.20
CA ASN A 292 32.78 1.75 14.16
C ASN A 292 32.98 1.04 15.50
N VAL A 293 31.89 0.55 16.10
CA VAL A 293 31.93 -0.14 17.40
C VAL A 293 31.07 -1.39 17.34
N THR A 294 31.69 -2.55 17.63
CA THR A 294 31.00 -3.84 17.70
C THR A 294 30.73 -4.23 19.15
N HIS A 295 29.48 -4.55 19.47
CA HIS A 295 29.06 -4.99 20.80
C HIS A 295 27.75 -5.78 20.73
N GLU A 296 27.36 -6.42 21.84
CA GLU A 296 26.10 -7.16 21.92
C GLU A 296 24.93 -6.19 22.18
N LEU A 297 24.01 -6.09 21.22
CA LEU A 297 22.76 -5.34 21.31
C LEU A 297 21.62 -6.17 20.75
N TRP A 298 20.44 -6.01 21.35
CA TRP A 298 19.19 -6.59 20.81
C TRP A 298 19.29 -8.11 20.58
N GLY A 299 19.97 -8.81 21.50
CA GLY A 299 20.18 -10.26 21.44
C GLY A 299 21.13 -10.72 20.33
N SER A 300 21.89 -9.80 19.72
CA SER A 300 22.79 -10.08 18.60
C SER A 300 24.13 -9.33 18.73
N LEU A 301 25.17 -9.83 18.07
CA LEU A 301 26.41 -9.06 17.89
C LEU A 301 26.20 -8.06 16.76
N VAL A 302 26.27 -6.76 17.07
CA VAL A 302 25.96 -5.66 16.17
C VAL A 302 27.16 -4.74 16.03
N THR A 303 27.48 -4.33 14.80
CA THR A 303 28.45 -3.26 14.54
C THR A 303 27.70 -1.97 14.24
N GLU A 304 27.73 -1.04 15.18
CA GLU A 304 27.25 0.32 14.97
C GLU A 304 28.34 1.15 14.26
N VAL A 305 27.91 1.96 13.30
CA VAL A 305 28.70 2.81 12.44
C VAL A 305 28.25 4.25 12.66
N LYS A 306 29.19 5.11 13.06
CA LYS A 306 28.98 6.55 13.22
C LYS A 306 29.25 7.28 11.92
N TYR A 307 28.30 8.12 11.54
CA TYR A 307 28.43 9.03 10.42
C TYR A 307 28.36 10.48 10.91
N GLU A 308 29.23 11.35 10.40
CA GLU A 308 29.29 12.77 10.75
C GLU A 308 29.27 13.66 9.50
N LEU A 309 28.63 14.82 9.64
CA LEU A 309 28.60 15.88 8.64
C LEU A 309 28.92 17.21 9.31
N ALA A 310 30.01 17.83 8.87
CA ALA A 310 30.30 19.23 9.20
C ALA A 310 29.32 20.15 8.46
N LEU A 311 28.77 21.13 9.19
CA LEU A 311 27.81 22.10 8.66
C LEU A 311 28.44 23.47 8.35
N LYS A 312 29.70 23.67 8.76
CA LYS A 312 30.53 24.86 8.57
C LYS A 312 31.68 24.57 7.61
#